data_AF-A0A828SY58-F1
#
_entry.id   AF-A0A828SY58-F1
#
_cell.length_a   1.000
_cell.length_b   1.000
_cell.length_c   1.000
_cell.angle_alpha   90.00
_cell.angle_beta   90.00
_cell.angle_gamma   90.00
#
_symmetry.space_group_name_H-M   'P 1'
#
loop_
_entity.id
_entity.type
_entity.pdbx_description
1 polymer ?
#
loop_
_entity_poly.entity_id
_entity_poly.type
_entity_poly.pdbx_seq_one_letter_code
_entity_poly.pdbx_strand_id
1 'polypeptide(L)'
;MIENGMRYLRGYVKIQIQGYSPERFLNLCSYHHILIWGLAYEDHCYELCMSVRDFKRIRPFAKKTHTKVRVKEKYGFPFSLYNNRKRKLFFAGFIICIFLLQIYSMFIWDIHFTGNETRTDEALSSFLREKGVFAGMLKKEADCRKIVKEIRTQYDDVVWVSASLDGSRLKIQIKENEDSFEKEEKKKDENAVDLVASSDGVITKIVTRTGTPQVHVGDTVKKGDILVSGRVEIVNDSKEVIGYKYCHADADIFADTQMEYEDELSASYEEKVYDKKKTSFLCES
;
A
#
# COMPACT_ATOMS: atom_id res chain seq x y z
N MET A 1 -9.76 36.93 23.38
CA MET A 1 -9.67 36.81 21.90
C MET A 1 -10.95 36.29 21.23
N ILE A 2 -11.78 35.49 21.92
CA ILE A 2 -13.01 34.87 21.37
C ILE A 2 -14.19 35.86 21.22
N GLU A 3 -14.27 36.90 22.06
CA GLU A 3 -15.39 37.86 21.99
C GLU A 3 -15.42 38.72 20.73
N ASN A 4 -14.26 39.02 20.13
CA ASN A 4 -14.18 39.86 18.93
C ASN A 4 -14.68 39.12 17.67
N GLY A 5 -14.48 37.80 17.59
CA GLY A 5 -14.95 36.99 16.46
C GLY A 5 -16.47 36.90 16.39
N MET A 6 -17.15 36.74 17.54
CA MET A 6 -18.61 36.73 17.61
C MET A 6 -19.24 38.09 17.26
N ARG A 7 -18.56 39.20 17.59
CA ARG A 7 -18.99 40.56 17.20
C ARG A 7 -18.92 40.76 15.68
N TYR A 8 -17.91 40.20 15.03
CA TYR A 8 -17.75 40.28 13.56
C TYR A 8 -18.78 39.46 12.80
N LEU A 9 -19.12 38.26 13.29
CA LEU A 9 -20.16 37.39 12.74
C LEU A 9 -21.57 37.99 12.86
N ARG A 10 -21.87 38.70 13.96
CA ARG A 10 -23.19 39.33 14.19
C ARG A 10 -23.34 40.71 13.56
N GLY A 11 -22.23 41.38 13.26
CA GLY A 11 -22.18 42.74 12.75
C GLY A 11 -22.51 43.79 13.81
N TYR A 12 -22.02 45.01 13.59
CA TYR A 12 -22.21 46.16 14.46
C TYR A 12 -22.41 47.44 13.65
N VAL A 13 -23.02 48.44 14.28
CA VAL A 13 -23.32 49.73 13.66
C VAL A 13 -22.66 50.83 14.47
N LYS A 14 -21.99 51.74 13.78
CA LYS A 14 -21.47 52.98 14.36
C LYS A 14 -22.55 54.05 14.23
N ILE A 15 -23.03 54.54 15.36
CA ILE A 15 -24.08 55.54 15.44
C ILE A 15 -23.55 56.82 16.07
N GLN A 16 -24.10 57.93 15.61
CA GLN A 16 -23.89 59.26 16.16
C GLN A 16 -25.17 59.71 16.85
N ILE A 17 -25.01 60.27 18.04
CA ILE A 17 -26.09 60.64 18.94
C ILE A 17 -25.99 62.13 19.24
N GLN A 18 -27.09 62.86 19.02
CA GLN A 18 -27.19 64.29 19.25
C GLN A 18 -28.52 64.60 19.96
N GLY A 19 -28.49 65.29 21.09
CA GLY A 19 -29.71 65.61 21.84
C GLY A 19 -29.46 66.37 23.14
N TYR A 20 -30.54 66.75 23.81
CA TYR A 20 -30.52 67.54 25.05
C TYR A 20 -29.94 66.78 26.24
N SER A 21 -30.01 65.44 26.26
CA SER A 21 -29.49 64.62 27.38
C SER A 21 -28.96 63.25 26.90
N PRO A 22 -27.78 63.21 26.26
CA PRO A 22 -27.17 61.97 25.77
C PRO A 22 -26.81 61.00 26.90
N GLU A 23 -26.45 61.50 28.08
CA GLU A 23 -26.16 60.69 29.27
C GLU A 23 -27.34 59.85 29.72
N ARG A 24 -28.56 60.41 29.66
CA ARG A 24 -29.80 59.69 29.99
C ARG A 24 -30.08 58.56 28.99
N PHE A 25 -29.71 58.75 27.73
CA PHE A 25 -29.79 57.71 26.70
C PHE A 25 -28.78 56.58 26.98
N LEU A 26 -27.53 56.91 27.29
CA LEU A 26 -26.50 55.93 27.64
C LEU A 26 -26.89 55.11 28.88
N ASN A 27 -27.41 55.77 29.90
CA ASN A 27 -27.86 55.12 31.13
C ASN A 27 -29.03 54.14 30.86
N LEU A 28 -29.99 54.55 30.02
CA LEU A 28 -31.11 53.69 29.63
C LEU A 28 -30.65 52.48 28.80
N CYS A 29 -29.65 52.66 27.94
CA CYS A 29 -29.03 51.55 27.23
C CYS A 29 -28.32 50.58 28.17
N SER A 30 -27.57 51.08 29.16
CA SER A 30 -26.90 50.25 30.16
C SER A 30 -27.90 49.49 31.04
N TYR A 31 -28.97 50.14 31.48
CA TYR A 31 -30.06 49.52 32.26
C TYR A 31 -30.75 48.37 31.50
N HIS A 32 -30.89 48.47 30.19
CA HIS A 32 -31.48 47.41 29.35
C HIS A 32 -30.45 46.40 28.80
N HIS A 33 -29.25 46.36 29.40
CA HIS A 33 -28.14 45.48 29.04
C HIS A 33 -27.73 45.57 27.56
N ILE A 34 -27.77 46.78 26.98
CA ILE A 34 -27.25 47.03 25.64
C ILE A 34 -25.76 47.29 25.75
N LEU A 35 -24.98 46.41 25.11
CA LEU A 35 -23.53 46.56 25.03
C LEU A 35 -23.19 47.72 24.09
N ILE A 36 -22.56 48.74 24.66
CA ILE A 36 -22.00 49.89 23.96
C ILE A 36 -20.48 49.81 24.06
N TRP A 37 -19.78 50.07 22.96
CA TRP A 37 -18.32 50.18 22.94
C TRP A 37 -17.87 51.28 21.98
N GLY A 38 -16.61 51.70 22.08
CA GLY A 38 -16.06 52.74 21.22
C GLY A 38 -16.78 54.08 21.39
N LEU A 39 -17.05 54.46 22.64
CA LEU A 39 -17.63 55.77 22.96
C LEU A 39 -16.58 56.85 22.70
N ALA A 40 -16.88 57.76 21.78
CA ALA A 40 -16.06 58.93 21.46
C ALA A 40 -16.94 60.17 21.45
N TYR A 41 -16.38 61.32 21.84
CA TYR A 41 -17.05 62.61 21.78
C TYR A 41 -16.34 63.47 20.74
N GLU A 42 -17.00 63.68 19.60
CA GLU A 42 -16.48 64.46 18.46
C GLU A 42 -17.60 65.36 17.91
N ASP A 43 -17.27 66.60 17.53
CA ASP A 43 -18.18 67.57 16.92
C ASP A 43 -19.51 67.78 17.66
N HIS A 44 -19.45 68.00 18.98
CA HIS A 44 -20.61 68.16 19.87
C HIS A 44 -21.62 66.99 19.80
N CYS A 45 -21.17 65.82 19.37
CA CYS A 45 -21.96 64.61 19.24
C CYS A 45 -21.25 63.43 19.91
N TYR A 46 -22.04 62.46 20.39
CA TYR A 46 -21.50 61.20 20.91
C TYR A 46 -21.50 60.15 19.81
N GLU A 47 -20.34 59.60 19.48
CA GLU A 47 -20.19 58.44 18.62
C GLU A 47 -20.09 57.18 19.46
N LEU A 48 -20.84 56.15 19.08
CA LEU A 48 -20.73 54.86 19.75
C LEU A 48 -21.07 53.70 18.82
N CYS A 49 -20.54 52.53 19.16
CA CYS A 49 -20.78 51.28 18.46
C CYS A 49 -21.71 50.37 19.27
N MET A 50 -22.63 49.71 18.59
CA MET A 50 -23.51 48.70 19.18
C MET A 50 -23.84 47.59 18.18
N SER A 51 -24.37 46.46 18.67
CA SER A 51 -24.78 45.35 17.81
C SER A 51 -25.98 45.71 16.92
N VAL A 52 -26.11 45.07 15.75
CA VAL A 52 -27.27 45.29 14.84
C VAL A 52 -28.61 44.95 15.50
N ARG A 53 -28.62 43.96 16.41
CA ARG A 53 -29.83 43.56 17.15
C ARG A 53 -30.25 44.65 18.13
N ASP A 54 -29.28 45.23 18.83
CA ASP A 54 -29.54 46.27 19.81
C ASP A 54 -29.89 47.60 19.15
N PHE A 55 -29.35 47.90 17.96
CA PHE A 55 -29.76 49.07 17.17
C PHE A 55 -31.28 49.10 16.87
N LYS A 56 -31.91 47.93 16.70
CA LYS A 56 -33.38 47.87 16.53
C LYS A 56 -34.12 48.15 17.85
N ARG A 57 -33.52 47.77 18.99
CA ARG A 57 -34.08 47.92 20.34
C ARG A 57 -33.97 49.34 20.89
N ILE A 58 -33.05 50.17 20.39
CA ILE A 58 -32.86 51.55 20.90
C ILE A 58 -33.90 52.57 20.42
N ARG A 59 -34.73 52.24 19.41
CA ARG A 59 -35.77 53.14 18.89
C ARG A 59 -36.69 53.75 19.97
N PRO A 60 -37.29 52.95 20.88
CA PRO A 60 -38.09 53.50 21.99
C PRO A 60 -37.27 54.37 22.94
N PHE A 61 -35.99 54.06 23.16
CA PHE A 61 -35.11 54.81 24.07
C PHE A 61 -34.72 56.17 23.51
N ALA A 62 -34.42 56.24 22.22
CA ALA A 62 -34.16 57.49 21.51
C ALA A 62 -35.39 58.42 21.53
N LYS A 63 -36.60 57.84 21.36
CA LYS A 63 -37.86 58.59 21.41
C LYS A 63 -38.15 59.16 22.80
N LYS A 64 -37.93 58.38 23.87
CA LYS A 64 -38.13 58.81 25.28
C LYS A 64 -37.17 59.90 25.73
N THR A 65 -35.97 59.94 25.17
CA THR A 65 -34.90 60.88 25.56
C THR A 65 -34.77 62.06 24.60
N HIS A 66 -35.70 62.22 23.65
CA HIS A 66 -35.65 63.25 22.60
C HIS A 66 -34.29 63.36 21.90
N THR A 67 -33.62 62.22 21.75
CA THR A 67 -32.26 62.15 21.23
C THR A 67 -32.29 61.72 19.77
N LYS A 68 -31.64 62.49 18.89
CA LYS A 68 -31.49 62.17 17.47
C LYS A 68 -30.37 61.17 17.29
N VAL A 69 -30.68 60.05 16.67
CA VAL A 69 -29.70 58.99 16.35
C VAL A 69 -29.50 58.96 14.83
N ARG A 70 -28.25 59.15 14.38
CA ARG A 70 -27.82 59.02 12.99
C ARG A 70 -26.90 57.82 12.85
N VAL A 71 -27.02 57.08 11.75
CA VAL A 71 -26.12 55.96 11.45
C VAL A 71 -24.97 56.49 10.59
N LYS A 72 -23.73 56.43 11.08
CA LYS A 72 -22.54 56.89 10.34
C LYS A 72 -22.04 55.75 9.44
N GLU A 73 -21.81 54.58 10.02
CA GLU A 73 -21.23 53.44 9.31
C GLU A 73 -21.86 52.12 9.77
N LYS A 74 -21.92 51.14 8.86
CA LYS A 74 -22.46 49.80 9.11
C LYS A 74 -21.38 48.77 8.83
N TYR A 75 -21.00 47.98 9.83
CA TYR A 75 -19.92 47.00 9.73
C TYR A 75 -20.42 45.58 10.01
N GLY A 76 -19.90 44.60 9.27
CA GLY A 76 -20.05 43.17 9.60
C GLY A 76 -20.60 42.27 8.50
N PHE A 77 -20.54 40.96 8.78
CA PHE A 77 -20.96 39.88 7.90
C PHE A 77 -22.39 40.01 7.32
N PRO A 78 -23.43 40.39 8.08
CA PRO A 78 -24.78 40.49 7.52
C PRO A 78 -24.97 41.64 6.51
N PHE A 79 -24.16 42.70 6.57
CA PHE A 79 -24.24 43.80 5.59
C PHE A 79 -23.45 43.50 4.31
N SER A 80 -22.33 42.78 4.42
CA SER A 80 -21.61 42.24 3.25
C SER A 80 -22.48 41.23 2.49
N LEU A 81 -23.22 40.36 3.19
CA LEU A 81 -24.12 39.40 2.56
C LEU A 81 -25.34 40.05 1.85
N TYR A 82 -25.82 41.20 2.35
CA TYR A 82 -26.93 41.93 1.73
C TYR A 82 -26.53 42.63 0.43
N ASN A 83 -25.35 43.27 0.39
CA ASN A 83 -24.85 43.95 -0.81
C ASN A 83 -24.35 42.94 -1.87
N ASN A 84 -24.04 41.71 -1.46
CA ASN A 84 -23.43 40.68 -2.30
C ASN A 84 -24.41 39.55 -2.67
N ARG A 85 -25.71 39.86 -2.84
CA ARG A 85 -26.74 38.90 -3.28
C ARG A 85 -26.40 38.17 -4.58
N LYS A 86 -25.54 38.76 -5.45
CA LYS A 86 -25.03 38.12 -6.67
C LYS A 86 -23.95 37.05 -6.42
N ARG A 87 -23.27 37.05 -5.26
CA ARG A 87 -22.24 36.05 -4.90
C ARG A 87 -22.77 34.91 -4.02
N LYS A 88 -24.08 34.72 -3.90
CA LYS A 88 -24.65 33.49 -3.31
C LYS A 88 -24.15 32.23 -4.02
N LEU A 89 -23.94 32.33 -5.34
CA LEU A 89 -23.32 31.28 -6.16
C LEU A 89 -21.89 30.94 -5.71
N PHE A 90 -21.14 31.90 -5.17
CA PHE A 90 -19.79 31.64 -4.66
C PHE A 90 -19.81 30.82 -3.38
N PHE A 91 -20.67 31.17 -2.42
CA PHE A 91 -20.85 30.37 -1.20
C PHE A 91 -21.46 29.00 -1.50
N ALA A 92 -22.46 28.94 -2.39
CA ALA A 92 -23.02 27.67 -2.85
C ALA A 92 -21.94 26.81 -3.54
N GLY A 93 -21.13 27.39 -4.41
CA GLY A 93 -20.01 26.72 -5.07
C GLY A 93 -18.95 26.23 -4.08
N PHE A 94 -18.65 27.00 -3.04
CA PHE A 94 -17.74 26.58 -1.98
C PHE A 94 -18.28 25.37 -1.20
N ILE A 95 -19.58 25.39 -0.83
CA ILE A 95 -20.22 24.26 -0.16
C ILE A 95 -20.26 23.03 -1.08
N ILE A 96 -20.60 23.21 -2.36
CA ILE A 96 -20.59 22.14 -3.37
C ILE A 96 -19.18 21.59 -3.54
N CYS A 97 -18.16 22.42 -3.57
CA CYS A 97 -16.76 22.00 -3.68
C CYS A 97 -16.36 21.13 -2.47
N ILE A 98 -16.69 21.56 -1.25
CA ILE A 98 -16.47 20.73 -0.05
C ILE A 98 -17.23 19.40 -0.16
N PHE A 99 -18.48 19.42 -0.59
CA PHE A 99 -19.29 18.23 -0.74
C PHE A 99 -18.71 17.26 -1.79
N LEU A 100 -18.26 17.78 -2.93
CA LEU A 100 -17.57 17.00 -3.95
C LEU A 100 -16.27 16.40 -3.39
N LEU A 101 -15.44 17.18 -2.69
CA LEU A 101 -14.21 16.66 -2.07
C LEU A 101 -14.50 15.51 -1.09
N GLN A 102 -15.59 15.60 -0.32
CA GLN A 102 -16.00 14.51 0.57
C GLN A 102 -16.42 13.26 -0.21
N ILE A 103 -17.22 13.43 -1.27
CA ILE A 103 -17.61 12.32 -2.16
C ILE A 103 -16.37 11.68 -2.78
N TYR A 104 -15.49 12.46 -3.40
CA TYR A 104 -14.25 11.98 -4.01
C TYR A 104 -13.35 11.25 -3.02
N SER A 105 -13.32 11.69 -1.75
CA SER A 105 -12.58 11.02 -0.69
C SER A 105 -13.18 9.68 -0.27
N MET A 106 -14.45 9.39 -0.57
CA MET A 106 -15.08 8.09 -0.24
C MET A 106 -14.75 6.97 -1.23
N PHE A 107 -14.17 7.29 -2.38
CA PHE A 107 -13.81 6.32 -3.42
C PHE A 107 -12.36 5.84 -3.28
N ILE A 108 -12.11 4.64 -3.81
CA ILE A 108 -10.77 4.09 -4.04
C ILE A 108 -10.39 4.45 -5.47
N TRP A 109 -9.34 5.25 -5.67
CA TRP A 109 -8.90 5.69 -7.00
C TRP A 109 -7.86 4.78 -7.61
N ASP A 110 -7.08 4.10 -6.77
CA ASP A 110 -5.97 3.29 -7.22
C ASP A 110 -5.81 2.04 -6.34
N ILE A 111 -5.40 0.93 -6.96
CA ILE A 111 -5.10 -0.34 -6.30
C ILE A 111 -3.62 -0.63 -6.58
N HIS A 112 -2.82 -0.66 -5.53
CA HIS A 112 -1.39 -0.84 -5.64
C HIS A 112 -0.97 -2.20 -5.09
N PHE A 113 -0.24 -2.93 -5.91
CA PHE A 113 0.37 -4.19 -5.57
C PHE A 113 1.84 -3.97 -5.22
N THR A 114 2.33 -4.72 -4.24
CA THR A 114 3.74 -4.72 -3.83
C THR A 114 4.14 -6.15 -3.47
N GLY A 115 5.32 -6.59 -3.92
CA GLY A 115 5.86 -7.93 -3.65
C GLY A 115 5.32 -9.02 -4.58
N ASN A 116 4.76 -8.64 -5.72
CA ASN A 116 4.44 -9.54 -6.83
C ASN A 116 5.66 -9.69 -7.74
N GLU A 117 6.31 -10.85 -7.72
CA GLU A 117 7.48 -11.13 -8.56
C GLU A 117 7.10 -12.00 -9.76
N THR A 118 6.19 -12.95 -9.55
CA THR A 118 5.76 -13.91 -10.56
C THR A 118 4.58 -13.39 -11.40
N ARG A 119 3.74 -12.50 -10.85
CA ARG A 119 2.49 -12.04 -11.50
C ARG A 119 2.48 -10.53 -11.75
N THR A 120 2.05 -10.13 -12.94
CA THR A 120 1.88 -8.71 -13.28
C THR A 120 0.69 -8.06 -12.57
N ASP A 121 0.78 -6.76 -12.34
CA ASP A 121 -0.30 -5.95 -11.74
C ASP A 121 -1.62 -6.07 -12.52
N GLU A 122 -1.55 -6.25 -13.85
CA GLU A 122 -2.72 -6.42 -14.72
C GLU A 122 -3.47 -7.74 -14.45
N ALA A 123 -2.74 -8.84 -14.19
CA ALA A 123 -3.34 -10.13 -13.87
C ALA A 123 -4.05 -10.07 -12.50
N LEU A 124 -3.41 -9.47 -11.50
CA LEU A 124 -3.99 -9.31 -10.16
C LEU A 124 -5.19 -8.35 -10.16
N SER A 125 -5.11 -7.24 -10.89
CA SER A 125 -6.20 -6.27 -10.99
C SER A 125 -7.42 -6.82 -11.73
N SER A 126 -7.21 -7.60 -12.80
CA SER A 126 -8.30 -8.27 -13.52
C SER A 126 -9.00 -9.32 -12.66
N PHE A 127 -8.25 -10.13 -11.90
CA PHE A 127 -8.81 -11.06 -10.92
C PHE A 127 -9.66 -10.36 -9.86
N LEU A 128 -9.14 -9.28 -9.25
CA LEU A 128 -9.91 -8.52 -8.27
C LEU A 128 -11.17 -7.90 -8.87
N ARG A 129 -11.10 -7.45 -10.12
CA ARG A 129 -12.25 -6.89 -10.84
C ARG A 129 -13.37 -7.91 -11.02
N GLU A 130 -13.04 -9.17 -11.33
CA GLU A 130 -14.00 -10.27 -11.41
C GLU A 130 -14.68 -10.53 -10.05
N LYS A 131 -13.92 -10.37 -8.96
CA LYS A 131 -14.43 -10.48 -7.58
C LYS A 131 -15.14 -9.21 -7.08
N GLY A 132 -15.34 -8.21 -7.94
CA GLY A 132 -16.06 -6.98 -7.62
C GLY A 132 -15.22 -5.90 -6.91
N VAL A 133 -13.90 -6.04 -6.92
CA VAL A 133 -12.95 -5.08 -6.32
C VAL A 133 -12.19 -4.36 -7.43
N PHE A 134 -12.46 -3.07 -7.63
CA PHE A 134 -11.91 -2.31 -8.75
C PHE A 134 -11.70 -0.83 -8.39
N ALA A 135 -10.84 -0.16 -9.14
CA ALA A 135 -10.63 1.29 -9.01
C ALA A 135 -11.92 2.03 -9.39
N GLY A 136 -12.40 2.90 -8.50
CA GLY A 136 -13.67 3.61 -8.58
C GLY A 136 -14.75 3.04 -7.64
N MET A 137 -14.47 2.00 -6.86
CA MET A 137 -15.42 1.47 -5.87
C MET A 137 -15.46 2.31 -4.58
N LEU A 138 -16.56 2.22 -3.83
CA LEU A 138 -16.69 2.84 -2.52
C LEU A 138 -15.79 2.14 -1.50
N LYS A 139 -15.07 2.91 -0.68
CA LYS A 139 -14.23 2.39 0.42
C LYS A 139 -14.97 1.46 1.38
N LYS A 140 -16.28 1.69 1.57
CA LYS A 140 -17.14 0.89 2.45
C LYS A 140 -17.38 -0.53 1.91
N GLU A 141 -17.33 -0.70 0.60
CA GLU A 141 -17.57 -1.99 -0.07
C GLU A 141 -16.29 -2.82 -0.16
N ALA A 142 -15.13 -2.19 -0.04
CA ALA A 142 -13.83 -2.85 -0.03
C ALA A 142 -13.57 -3.56 1.32
N ASP A 143 -13.96 -4.83 1.38
CA ASP A 143 -13.67 -5.69 2.53
C ASP A 143 -12.26 -6.30 2.39
N CYS A 144 -11.29 -5.70 3.10
CA CYS A 144 -9.90 -6.17 3.12
C CYS A 144 -9.77 -7.65 3.52
N ARG A 145 -10.63 -8.16 4.41
CA ARG A 145 -10.54 -9.56 4.86
C ARG A 145 -10.99 -10.52 3.77
N LYS A 146 -12.06 -10.18 3.05
CA LYS A 146 -12.51 -10.95 1.88
C LYS A 146 -11.45 -10.94 0.79
N ILE A 147 -10.88 -9.78 0.47
CA ILE A 147 -9.82 -9.65 -0.53
C ILE A 147 -8.63 -10.58 -0.20
N VAL A 148 -8.13 -10.53 1.03
CA VAL A 148 -7.02 -11.40 1.49
C VAL A 148 -7.38 -12.88 1.35
N LYS A 149 -8.62 -13.26 1.70
CA LYS A 149 -9.07 -14.66 1.61
C LYS A 149 -9.18 -15.14 0.17
N GLU A 150 -9.76 -14.34 -0.72
CA GLU A 150 -9.91 -14.67 -2.15
C GLU A 150 -8.55 -14.84 -2.81
N ILE A 151 -7.60 -13.92 -2.57
CA ILE A 151 -6.23 -14.04 -3.12
C ILE A 151 -5.58 -15.33 -2.63
N ARG A 152 -5.64 -15.63 -1.33
CA ARG A 152 -5.08 -16.87 -0.77
C ARG A 152 -5.75 -18.16 -1.24
N THR A 153 -6.99 -18.09 -1.70
CA THR A 153 -7.73 -19.27 -2.19
C THR A 153 -7.44 -19.52 -3.67
N GLN A 154 -7.17 -18.46 -4.43
CA GLN A 154 -6.87 -18.55 -5.85
C GLN A 154 -5.41 -18.92 -6.13
N TYR A 155 -4.49 -18.48 -5.26
CA TYR A 155 -3.05 -18.55 -5.48
C TYR A 155 -2.37 -19.32 -4.33
N ASP A 156 -2.08 -20.60 -4.56
CA ASP A 156 -1.41 -21.50 -3.60
C ASP A 156 0.09 -21.19 -3.43
N ASP A 157 0.67 -20.45 -4.39
CA ASP A 157 2.04 -19.93 -4.40
C ASP A 157 2.24 -18.72 -3.47
N VAL A 158 1.16 -18.16 -2.92
CA VAL A 158 1.22 -16.98 -2.06
C VAL A 158 1.26 -17.35 -0.57
N VAL A 159 2.40 -17.09 0.08
CA VAL A 159 2.63 -17.39 1.52
C VAL A 159 1.89 -16.39 2.42
N TRP A 160 1.95 -15.10 2.06
CA TRP A 160 1.41 -14.04 2.88
C TRP A 160 0.78 -12.93 2.05
N VAL A 161 -0.36 -12.42 2.53
CA VAL A 161 -1.09 -11.32 1.91
C VAL A 161 -1.56 -10.37 3.00
N SER A 162 -1.39 -9.07 2.78
CA SER A 162 -2.11 -8.03 3.53
C SER A 162 -2.85 -7.10 2.58
N ALA A 163 -4.02 -6.65 3.00
CA ALA A 163 -4.78 -5.62 2.31
C ALA A 163 -5.10 -4.50 3.30
N SER A 164 -4.78 -3.26 2.94
CA SER A 164 -4.99 -2.07 3.77
C SER A 164 -5.47 -0.90 2.93
N LEU A 165 -6.29 -0.04 3.52
CA LEU A 165 -6.74 1.20 2.89
C LEU A 165 -5.87 2.34 3.40
N ASP A 166 -5.13 2.97 2.50
CA ASP A 166 -4.31 4.15 2.78
C ASP A 166 -4.89 5.35 2.01
N GLY A 167 -5.56 6.25 2.72
CA GLY A 167 -6.29 7.35 2.11
C GLY A 167 -7.31 6.81 1.10
N SER A 168 -7.22 7.21 -0.16
CA SER A 168 -8.06 6.75 -1.28
C SER A 168 -7.41 5.67 -2.15
N ARG A 169 -6.45 4.93 -1.59
CA ARG A 169 -5.70 3.87 -2.26
C ARG A 169 -5.86 2.56 -1.52
N LEU A 170 -6.08 1.47 -2.24
CA LEU A 170 -6.06 0.12 -1.70
C LEU A 170 -4.64 -0.44 -1.91
N LYS A 171 -3.93 -0.71 -0.82
CA LYS A 171 -2.58 -1.29 -0.85
C LYS A 171 -2.66 -2.77 -0.53
N ILE A 172 -2.24 -3.58 -1.49
CA ILE A 172 -2.17 -5.04 -1.37
C ILE A 172 -0.69 -5.42 -1.39
N GLN A 173 -0.25 -6.06 -0.32
CA GLN A 173 1.11 -6.56 -0.19
C GLN A 173 1.07 -8.07 -0.25
N ILE A 174 1.83 -8.64 -1.16
CA ILE A 174 1.90 -10.08 -1.43
C ILE A 174 3.33 -10.50 -1.14
N LYS A 175 3.50 -11.67 -0.52
CA LYS A 175 4.77 -12.36 -0.44
C LYS A 175 4.57 -13.76 -1.00
N GLU A 176 5.17 -13.99 -2.15
CA GLU A 176 5.16 -15.26 -2.87
C GLU A 176 6.18 -16.23 -2.23
N ASN A 177 5.99 -17.53 -2.46
CA ASN A 177 6.91 -18.55 -1.98
C ASN A 177 8.09 -18.66 -2.93
N GLU A 178 9.30 -18.43 -2.44
CA GLU A 178 10.52 -18.57 -3.24
C GLU A 178 10.74 -20.04 -3.69
N ASP A 179 10.21 -21.01 -2.93
CA ASP A 179 10.29 -22.44 -3.30
C ASP A 179 9.38 -22.83 -4.49
N SER A 180 8.45 -21.96 -4.91
CA SER A 180 7.64 -22.23 -6.13
C SER A 180 8.43 -21.98 -7.42
N PHE A 181 9.47 -21.15 -7.38
CA PHE A 181 10.31 -20.92 -8.56
C PHE A 181 10.97 -22.23 -9.04
N GLU A 182 11.36 -23.12 -8.11
CA GLU A 182 11.88 -24.45 -8.47
C GLU A 182 10.80 -25.44 -8.92
N LYS A 183 9.53 -25.23 -8.54
CA LYS A 183 8.44 -26.16 -8.89
C LYS A 183 7.90 -25.98 -10.30
N GLU A 184 8.03 -24.80 -10.90
CA GLU A 184 7.68 -24.61 -12.31
C GLU A 184 8.72 -25.24 -13.26
N GLU A 185 10.01 -25.26 -12.89
CA GLU A 185 11.03 -26.05 -13.60
C GLU A 185 10.86 -27.55 -13.34
N LYS A 186 10.41 -27.95 -12.14
CA LYS A 186 10.01 -29.32 -11.81
C LYS A 186 8.50 -29.51 -11.98
N LYS A 187 7.93 -29.13 -13.13
CA LYS A 187 6.71 -29.81 -13.59
C LYS A 187 7.04 -31.29 -13.53
N LYS A 188 6.37 -31.97 -12.59
CA LYS A 188 6.43 -33.42 -12.45
C LYS A 188 6.04 -34.00 -13.79
N ASP A 189 7.04 -34.32 -14.60
CA ASP A 189 6.87 -35.35 -15.61
C ASP A 189 6.41 -36.58 -14.83
N GLU A 190 5.14 -36.95 -15.03
CA GLU A 190 4.58 -38.24 -14.60
C GLU A 190 5.29 -39.42 -15.30
N ASN A 191 6.20 -39.12 -16.22
CA ASN A 191 7.08 -40.08 -16.84
C ASN A 191 8.12 -40.54 -15.81
N ALA A 192 8.17 -41.86 -15.58
CA ALA A 192 9.31 -42.45 -14.88
C ALA A 192 10.59 -42.16 -15.66
N VAL A 193 11.61 -41.71 -14.94
CA VAL A 193 12.95 -41.54 -15.47
C VAL A 193 13.81 -42.61 -14.83
N ASP A 194 14.39 -43.47 -15.66
CA ASP A 194 15.33 -44.50 -15.25
C ASP A 194 16.75 -43.92 -15.15
N LEU A 195 17.54 -44.40 -14.20
CA LEU A 195 18.95 -44.06 -14.06
C LEU A 195 19.77 -45.05 -14.90
N VAL A 196 20.53 -44.53 -15.86
CA VAL A 196 21.26 -45.34 -16.87
C VAL A 196 22.76 -45.13 -16.75
N ALA A 197 23.55 -46.18 -17.01
CA ALA A 197 25.00 -46.12 -16.97
C ALA A 197 25.60 -45.21 -18.06
N SER A 198 26.48 -44.29 -17.67
CA SER A 198 27.16 -43.37 -18.59
C SER A 198 28.32 -44.01 -19.35
N SER A 199 28.93 -45.06 -18.77
CA SER A 199 30.12 -45.75 -19.26
C SER A 199 30.08 -47.22 -18.85
N ASP A 200 30.87 -48.04 -19.53
CA ASP A 200 31.10 -49.44 -19.15
C ASP A 200 31.90 -49.51 -17.84
N GLY A 201 31.61 -50.48 -16.97
CA GLY A 201 32.35 -50.65 -15.72
C GLY A 201 31.83 -51.77 -14.82
N VAL A 202 32.53 -52.03 -13.72
CA VAL A 202 32.11 -52.98 -12.68
C VAL A 202 31.65 -52.22 -11.45
N ILE A 203 30.43 -52.50 -10.97
CA ILE A 203 29.84 -51.75 -9.86
C ILE A 203 30.51 -52.10 -8.55
N THR A 204 30.99 -51.09 -7.83
CA THR A 204 31.67 -51.24 -6.54
C THR A 204 30.80 -50.85 -5.35
N LYS A 205 29.86 -49.92 -5.53
CA LYS A 205 28.97 -49.45 -4.47
C LYS A 205 27.68 -48.87 -5.03
N ILE A 206 26.56 -49.16 -4.36
CA ILE A 206 25.22 -48.67 -4.72
C ILE A 206 24.56 -48.07 -3.48
N VAL A 207 24.04 -46.84 -3.59
CA VAL A 207 23.20 -46.19 -2.57
C VAL A 207 21.97 -45.59 -3.26
N THR A 208 20.84 -46.28 -3.18
CA THR A 208 19.57 -45.85 -3.80
C THR A 208 18.73 -45.01 -2.85
N ARG A 209 18.33 -43.80 -3.29
CA ARG A 209 17.42 -42.92 -2.56
C ARG A 209 15.97 -43.07 -3.05
N THR A 210 15.77 -43.14 -4.38
CA THR A 210 14.47 -43.29 -5.02
C THR A 210 14.55 -44.26 -6.21
N GLY A 211 13.58 -45.16 -6.37
CA GLY A 211 13.55 -46.16 -7.45
C GLY A 211 13.98 -47.57 -7.01
N THR A 212 13.96 -48.52 -7.95
CA THR A 212 14.30 -49.94 -7.70
C THR A 212 15.64 -50.27 -8.37
N PRO A 213 16.72 -50.60 -7.62
CA PRO A 213 17.99 -50.99 -8.22
C PRO A 213 17.83 -52.29 -9.03
N GLN A 214 18.36 -52.31 -10.25
CA GLN A 214 18.34 -53.48 -11.15
C GLN A 214 19.68 -54.23 -11.17
N VAL A 215 20.68 -53.69 -10.48
CA VAL A 215 22.07 -54.16 -10.49
C VAL A 215 22.58 -54.34 -9.06
N HIS A 216 23.57 -55.22 -8.88
CA HIS A 216 24.20 -55.52 -7.61
C HIS A 216 25.69 -55.15 -7.63
N VAL A 217 26.27 -55.05 -6.44
CA VAL A 217 27.72 -54.86 -6.30
C VAL A 217 28.45 -56.07 -6.87
N GLY A 218 29.38 -55.82 -7.81
CA GLY A 218 30.11 -56.85 -8.56
C GLY A 218 29.60 -57.09 -9.98
N ASP A 219 28.45 -56.52 -10.36
CA ASP A 219 27.93 -56.66 -11.72
C ASP A 219 28.71 -55.81 -12.73
N THR A 220 28.95 -56.36 -13.92
CA THR A 220 29.51 -55.63 -15.07
C THR A 220 28.38 -55.00 -15.86
N VAL A 221 28.42 -53.67 -16.00
CA VAL A 221 27.44 -52.88 -16.76
C VAL A 221 28.08 -52.24 -17.98
N LYS A 222 27.28 -52.03 -19.02
CA LYS A 222 27.65 -51.29 -20.23
C LYS A 222 26.97 -49.93 -20.24
N LYS A 223 27.54 -48.99 -20.98
CA LYS A 223 26.94 -47.70 -21.28
C LYS A 223 25.55 -47.92 -21.88
N GLY A 224 24.54 -47.34 -21.25
CA GLY A 224 23.14 -47.51 -21.66
C GLY A 224 22.35 -48.53 -20.83
N ASP A 225 22.98 -49.30 -19.94
CA ASP A 225 22.27 -50.24 -19.07
C ASP A 225 21.51 -49.51 -17.95
N ILE A 226 20.29 -49.97 -17.65
CA ILE A 226 19.46 -49.42 -16.58
C ILE A 226 20.02 -49.86 -15.23
N LEU A 227 20.49 -48.92 -14.44
CA LEU A 227 21.02 -49.16 -13.10
C LEU A 227 19.91 -49.12 -12.05
N VAL A 228 19.00 -48.16 -12.15
CA VAL A 228 17.86 -48.01 -11.24
C VAL A 228 16.61 -47.70 -12.05
N SER A 229 15.56 -48.49 -11.88
CA SER A 229 14.29 -48.22 -12.53
C SER A 229 13.45 -47.22 -11.74
N GLY A 230 12.88 -46.25 -12.44
CA GLY A 230 11.88 -45.32 -11.93
C GLY A 230 10.51 -45.99 -11.69
N ARG A 231 10.33 -47.25 -12.07
CA ARG A 231 9.14 -48.05 -11.76
C ARG A 231 9.37 -48.87 -10.49
N VAL A 232 8.60 -48.56 -9.44
CA VAL A 232 8.60 -49.29 -8.17
C VAL A 232 7.38 -50.20 -8.12
N GLU A 233 7.60 -51.49 -7.88
CA GLU A 233 6.53 -52.48 -7.77
C GLU A 233 5.91 -52.42 -6.37
N ILE A 234 4.58 -52.28 -6.31
CA ILE A 234 3.82 -52.38 -5.08
C ILE A 234 3.42 -53.84 -4.94
N VAL A 235 3.93 -54.51 -3.90
CA VAL A 235 3.65 -55.92 -3.63
C VAL A 235 2.69 -56.08 -2.45
N ASN A 236 1.83 -57.11 -2.48
CA ASN A 236 1.02 -57.52 -1.34
C ASN A 236 1.84 -58.40 -0.35
N ASP A 237 1.23 -58.80 0.76
CA ASP A 237 1.87 -59.66 1.79
C ASP A 237 2.34 -61.01 1.25
N SER A 238 1.81 -61.46 0.11
CA SER A 238 2.19 -62.68 -0.61
C SER A 238 3.29 -62.46 -1.66
N LYS A 239 3.88 -61.25 -1.74
CA LYS A 239 4.86 -60.81 -2.76
C LYS A 239 4.33 -60.78 -4.20
N GLU A 240 3.03 -60.73 -4.40
CA GLU A 240 2.44 -60.55 -5.73
C GLU A 240 2.33 -59.06 -6.04
N VAL A 241 2.67 -58.69 -7.28
CA VAL A 241 2.63 -57.30 -7.74
C VAL A 241 1.18 -56.86 -7.92
N ILE A 242 0.72 -55.95 -7.06
CA ILE A 242 -0.64 -55.38 -7.08
C ILE A 242 -0.71 -54.04 -7.83
N GLY A 243 0.43 -53.42 -8.13
CA GLY A 243 0.49 -52.18 -8.90
C GLY A 243 1.89 -51.62 -9.08
N TYR A 244 1.99 -50.52 -9.82
CA TYR A 244 3.25 -49.82 -10.06
C TYR A 244 3.16 -48.37 -9.61
N LYS A 245 4.24 -47.88 -9.00
CA LYS A 245 4.45 -46.48 -8.68
C LYS A 245 5.60 -45.94 -9.52
N TYR A 246 5.35 -44.86 -10.24
CA TYR A 246 6.37 -44.20 -11.06
C TYR A 246 7.05 -43.07 -10.28
N CYS A 247 8.36 -42.98 -10.41
CA CYS A 247 9.20 -41.97 -9.78
C CYS A 247 10.42 -41.65 -10.66
N HIS A 248 11.09 -40.54 -10.34
CA HIS A 248 12.41 -40.24 -10.91
C HIS A 248 13.44 -41.04 -10.12
N ALA A 249 14.13 -41.97 -10.78
CA ALA A 249 15.15 -42.80 -10.17
C ALA A 249 16.34 -41.93 -9.74
N ASP A 250 16.81 -42.14 -8.52
CA ASP A 250 17.84 -41.30 -7.91
C ASP A 250 18.72 -42.13 -6.97
N ALA A 251 20.00 -42.26 -7.31
CA ALA A 251 20.96 -43.11 -6.60
C ALA A 251 22.40 -42.67 -6.86
N ASP A 252 23.26 -42.92 -5.87
CA ASP A 252 24.72 -42.79 -6.02
C ASP A 252 25.30 -44.18 -6.32
N ILE A 253 25.83 -44.36 -7.54
CA ILE A 253 26.41 -45.62 -8.01
C ILE A 253 27.85 -45.38 -8.43
N PHE A 254 28.74 -46.16 -7.84
CA PHE A 254 30.17 -46.13 -8.12
C PHE A 254 30.54 -47.36 -8.94
N ALA A 255 31.31 -47.15 -10.02
CA ALA A 255 31.80 -48.22 -10.87
C ALA A 255 33.27 -47.98 -11.23
N ASP A 256 34.05 -49.05 -11.26
CA ASP A 256 35.41 -49.05 -11.76
C ASP A 256 35.38 -49.23 -13.28
N THR A 257 35.99 -48.29 -14.00
CA THR A 257 36.06 -48.27 -15.46
C THR A 257 37.50 -48.10 -15.93
N GLN A 258 37.80 -48.57 -17.13
CA GLN A 258 39.06 -48.29 -17.81
C GLN A 258 38.80 -47.21 -18.87
N MET A 259 39.53 -46.11 -18.79
CA MET A 259 39.46 -45.01 -19.74
C MET A 259 40.85 -44.75 -20.31
N GLU A 260 40.92 -44.56 -21.62
CA GLU A 260 42.12 -43.99 -22.25
C GLU A 260 42.18 -42.50 -21.90
N TYR A 261 43.32 -42.07 -21.36
CA TYR A 261 43.58 -40.68 -21.03
C TYR A 261 44.82 -40.23 -21.79
N GLU A 262 44.70 -39.08 -22.45
CA GLU A 262 45.80 -38.40 -23.11
C GLU A 262 46.11 -37.13 -22.31
N ASP A 263 47.37 -36.98 -21.90
CA ASP A 263 47.84 -35.83 -21.14
C ASP A 263 48.87 -35.06 -21.96
N GLU A 264 48.65 -33.77 -22.15
CA GLU A 264 49.63 -32.87 -22.74
C GLU A 264 50.37 -32.12 -21.63
N LEU A 265 51.50 -32.68 -21.21
CA LEU A 265 52.38 -32.03 -20.24
C LEU A 265 53.20 -30.93 -20.93
N SER A 266 52.99 -29.68 -20.53
CA SER A 266 53.80 -28.56 -21.02
C SER A 266 55.26 -28.73 -20.59
N ALA A 267 56.21 -28.62 -21.53
CA ALA A 267 57.64 -28.77 -21.28
C ALA A 267 58.26 -27.67 -20.38
N SER A 268 57.52 -26.58 -20.13
CA SER A 268 57.92 -25.56 -19.17
C SER A 268 57.56 -25.99 -17.75
N TYR A 269 58.56 -26.20 -16.90
CA TYR A 269 58.38 -26.34 -15.45
C TYR A 269 59.06 -25.18 -14.74
N GLU A 270 58.40 -24.57 -13.76
CA GLU A 270 59.02 -23.56 -12.90
C GLU A 270 59.94 -24.26 -11.89
N GLU A 271 61.26 -24.21 -12.11
CA GLU A 271 62.22 -24.62 -11.09
C GLU A 271 62.31 -23.55 -9.99
N LYS A 272 61.84 -23.86 -8.77
CA LYS A 272 62.00 -22.97 -7.62
C LYS A 272 63.44 -22.97 -7.13
N VAL A 273 64.24 -22.03 -7.60
CA VAL A 273 65.58 -21.75 -7.06
C VAL A 273 65.44 -21.00 -5.73
N TYR A 274 65.77 -21.68 -4.63
CA TYR A 274 65.78 -21.06 -3.29
C TYR A 274 67.12 -20.37 -3.03
N ASP A 275 67.24 -19.11 -3.44
CA ASP A 275 68.36 -18.26 -3.02
C ASP A 275 67.96 -17.33 -1.85
N LYS A 276 68.74 -17.33 -0.77
CA LYS A 276 68.36 -16.79 0.56
C LYS A 276 68.23 -15.26 0.63
N LYS A 277 68.28 -14.52 -0.48
CA LYS A 277 68.32 -13.04 -0.45
C LYS A 277 67.52 -12.28 -1.51
N LYS A 278 66.78 -12.90 -2.44
CA LYS A 278 65.76 -12.24 -3.28
C LYS A 278 65.02 -13.26 -4.17
N THR A 279 63.69 -13.21 -4.18
CA THR A 279 62.84 -14.01 -5.08
C THR A 279 62.66 -13.27 -6.41
N SER A 280 63.09 -13.89 -7.51
CA SER A 280 62.75 -13.45 -8.87
C SER A 280 62.44 -14.67 -9.72
N PHE A 281 61.35 -14.59 -10.47
CA PHE A 281 60.88 -15.63 -11.39
C PHE A 281 61.52 -15.40 -12.77
N LEU A 282 62.11 -16.45 -13.36
CA LEU A 282 62.59 -16.46 -14.75
C LEU A 282 61.78 -17.49 -15.52
N CYS A 283 61.09 -17.06 -16.58
CA CYS A 283 60.59 -17.95 -17.62
C CYS A 283 61.64 -18.04 -18.72
N GLU A 284 62.15 -19.24 -19.01
CA GLU A 284 62.85 -19.53 -20.27
C GLU A 284 61.85 -20.15 -21.25
N SER A 285 61.86 -19.63 -22.49
CA SER A 285 60.99 -20.01 -23.63
C SER A 285 61.63 -21.06 -24.50
#